data_AF-A0A423PGY6-F1
#
_entry.id   AF-A0A423PGY6-F1
#
_cell.length_a   1.000
_cell.length_b   1.000
_cell.length_c   1.000
_cell.angle_alpha   90.00
_cell.angle_beta   90.00
_cell.angle_gamma   90.00
#
_symmetry.space_group_name_H-M   'P 1'
#
loop_
_entity.id
_entity.type
_entity.pdbx_description
1 polymer ?
#
loop_
_entity_poly.entity_id
_entity_poly.type
_entity_poly.pdbx_seq_one_letter_code
_entity_poly.pdbx_strand_id
1 'polypeptide(L)'
;MALAAIAFSATTANAQGAAAGGADQQEAQQLMQQYRQKASRLQQIHKETIEANPELATQQEEFEKKVRQAVEDEGYDVEQGQQRVQELAQKMQSGDLDQSERKAVMQDFQAERQEMTQARNKVMQKPEIQSAGQQLQEDTLAAMKKQNSNTQDLLDEMDSLRSELQSKMPQSGQAPAPGQSPGSG
;
A
#
# COMPACT_ATOMS: atom_id res chain seq x y z
N MET A 1 7.63 9.88 -60.48
CA MET A 1 6.20 9.90 -60.88
C MET A 1 5.47 8.95 -59.95
N ALA A 2 4.40 9.24 -59.22
CA ALA A 2 3.49 10.38 -59.09
C ALA A 2 3.15 10.49 -57.58
N LEU A 3 3.22 11.66 -56.94
CA LEU A 3 2.15 12.67 -56.81
C LEU A 3 0.79 12.10 -56.41
N ALA A 4 0.44 12.25 -55.13
CA ALA A 4 -0.94 12.52 -54.69
C ALA A 4 -0.90 13.17 -53.30
N ALA A 5 -1.00 14.50 -53.30
CA ALA A 5 -1.27 15.30 -52.12
C ALA A 5 -2.74 15.15 -51.73
N ILE A 6 -3.02 14.89 -50.46
CA ILE A 6 -4.34 15.14 -49.87
C ILE A 6 -4.12 16.14 -48.74
N ALA A 7 -4.53 17.37 -49.01
CA ALA A 7 -4.73 18.39 -48.02
C ALA A 7 -5.87 17.95 -47.08
N PHE A 8 -5.61 17.95 -45.78
CA PHE A 8 -6.67 17.95 -44.78
C PHE A 8 -6.66 19.30 -44.06
N SER A 9 -7.80 19.95 -44.19
CA SER A 9 -8.16 21.27 -43.71
C SER A 9 -7.86 21.42 -42.22
N ALA A 10 -7.24 22.56 -41.88
CA ALA A 10 -7.13 23.06 -40.53
C ALA A 10 -8.54 23.18 -39.92
N THR A 11 -8.88 22.25 -39.03
CA THR A 11 -9.98 22.42 -38.10
C THR A 11 -9.35 22.93 -36.82
N THR A 12 -9.47 24.23 -36.57
CA THR A 12 -9.21 24.83 -35.25
C THR A 12 -10.23 24.26 -34.26
N ALA A 13 -9.95 23.08 -33.72
CA ALA A 13 -10.73 22.48 -32.64
C ALA A 13 -10.16 22.98 -31.30
N ASN A 14 -10.89 23.94 -30.72
CA ASN A 14 -10.94 24.27 -29.29
C ASN A 14 -9.74 23.83 -28.42
N ALA A 15 -8.71 24.68 -28.34
CA ALA A 15 -7.74 24.67 -27.24
C ALA A 15 -8.33 25.32 -25.97
N GLN A 16 -9.52 24.87 -25.56
CA GLN A 16 -10.26 25.40 -24.42
C GLN A 16 -10.66 24.24 -23.50
N GLY A 17 -9.65 23.49 -23.07
CA GLY A 17 -9.79 22.38 -22.12
C GLY A 17 -8.52 22.12 -21.27
N ALA A 18 -7.48 22.95 -21.41
CA ALA A 18 -6.19 22.74 -20.74
C ALA A 18 -5.98 23.60 -19.48
N ALA A 19 -6.98 24.41 -19.06
CA ALA A 19 -6.85 25.30 -17.90
C ALA A 19 -7.45 24.73 -16.60
N ALA A 20 -8.36 23.74 -16.68
CA ALA A 20 -9.00 23.16 -15.50
C ALA A 20 -8.15 22.05 -14.84
N GLY A 21 -7.28 21.37 -15.58
CA GLY A 21 -6.46 20.28 -15.03
C GLY A 21 -5.25 20.71 -14.21
N GLY A 22 -4.80 21.97 -14.31
CA GLY A 22 -3.58 22.44 -13.64
C GLY A 22 -3.77 22.88 -12.19
N ALA A 23 -4.89 23.54 -11.88
CA ALA A 23 -5.18 24.05 -10.54
C ALA A 23 -5.52 22.91 -9.56
N ASP A 24 -6.40 21.99 -9.96
CA ASP A 24 -6.77 20.81 -9.16
C ASP A 24 -5.54 19.90 -8.93
N GLN A 25 -4.64 19.79 -9.91
CA GLN A 25 -3.41 19.01 -9.77
C GLN A 25 -2.40 19.67 -8.82
N GLN A 26 -2.27 20.99 -8.82
CA GLN A 26 -1.43 21.72 -7.86
C GLN A 26 -1.97 21.63 -6.43
N GLU A 27 -3.28 21.76 -6.26
CA GLU A 27 -3.94 21.64 -4.95
C GLU A 27 -3.82 20.22 -4.39
N ALA A 28 -4.04 19.19 -5.22
CA ALA A 28 -3.83 17.80 -4.84
C ALA A 28 -2.37 17.54 -4.40
N GLN A 29 -1.38 18.16 -5.07
CA GLN A 29 0.02 18.06 -4.66
C GLN A 29 0.26 18.70 -3.29
N GLN A 30 -0.35 19.84 -3.00
CA GLN A 30 -0.24 20.50 -1.69
C GLN A 30 -0.87 19.65 -0.58
N LEU A 31 -2.07 19.11 -0.81
CA LEU A 31 -2.74 18.20 0.14
C LEU A 31 -1.90 16.95 0.41
N MET A 32 -1.29 16.37 -0.63
CA MET A 32 -0.37 15.24 -0.49
C MET A 32 0.87 15.60 0.34
N GLN A 33 1.43 16.81 0.16
CA GLN A 33 2.56 17.27 0.98
C GLN A 33 2.17 17.42 2.45
N GLN A 34 1.02 18.05 2.73
CA GLN A 34 0.50 18.19 4.09
C GLN A 34 0.25 16.83 4.73
N TYR A 35 -0.37 15.90 4.01
CA TYR A 35 -0.62 14.54 4.48
C TYR A 35 0.69 13.84 4.87
N ARG A 36 1.74 13.93 4.02
CA ARG A 36 3.05 13.33 4.31
C ARG A 36 3.71 13.94 5.54
N GLN A 37 3.64 15.26 5.71
CA GLN A 37 4.20 15.94 6.88
C GLN A 37 3.50 15.48 8.17
N LYS A 38 2.17 15.43 8.16
CA LYS A 38 1.39 14.96 9.32
C LYS A 38 1.64 13.48 9.61
N ALA A 39 1.66 12.63 8.58
CA ALA A 39 1.98 11.21 8.72
C ALA A 39 3.38 10.99 9.34
N SER A 40 4.39 11.76 8.92
CA SER A 40 5.73 11.73 9.50
C SER A 40 5.70 12.12 10.98
N ARG A 41 4.94 13.17 11.34
CA ARG A 41 4.80 13.59 12.74
C ARG A 41 4.08 12.54 13.58
N LEU A 42 3.01 11.93 13.07
CA LEU A 42 2.31 10.83 13.74
C LEU A 42 3.24 9.65 13.99
N GLN A 43 4.05 9.28 12.98
CA GLN A 43 5.03 8.21 13.10
C GLN A 43 6.08 8.51 14.18
N GLN A 44 6.54 9.76 14.27
CA GLN A 44 7.45 10.18 15.34
C GLN A 44 6.79 10.03 16.72
N ILE A 45 5.55 10.52 16.89
CA ILE A 45 4.80 10.38 18.14
C ILE A 45 4.63 8.90 18.50
N HIS A 46 4.28 8.07 17.53
CA HIS A 46 4.15 6.63 17.72
C HIS A 46 5.46 6.01 18.23
N LYS A 47 6.60 6.33 17.59
CA LYS A 47 7.91 5.84 18.04
C LYS A 47 8.23 6.28 19.47
N GLU A 48 8.07 7.57 19.77
CA GLU A 48 8.28 8.12 21.13
C GLU A 48 7.35 7.49 22.16
N THR A 49 6.13 7.11 21.75
CA THR A 49 5.16 6.42 22.60
C THR A 49 5.62 5.00 22.90
N ILE A 50 6.07 4.23 21.91
CA ILE A 50 6.58 2.86 22.15
C ILE A 50 7.84 2.89 23.03
N GLU A 51 8.75 3.82 22.79
CA GLU A 51 9.97 3.97 23.61
C GLU A 51 9.66 4.32 25.08
N ALA A 52 8.60 5.10 25.33
CA ALA A 52 8.20 5.52 26.66
C ALA A 52 7.22 4.57 27.37
N ASN A 53 6.61 3.62 26.66
CA ASN A 53 5.59 2.72 27.20
C ASN A 53 6.02 1.26 26.97
N PRO A 54 6.84 0.68 27.86
CA PRO A 54 7.35 -0.70 27.70
C PRO A 54 6.23 -1.76 27.66
N GLU A 55 5.09 -1.50 28.30
CA GLU A 55 3.92 -2.36 28.22
C GLU A 55 3.39 -2.50 26.79
N LEU A 56 3.42 -1.43 25.98
CA LEU A 56 3.03 -1.51 24.57
C LEU A 56 4.00 -2.34 23.75
N ALA A 57 5.31 -2.27 24.06
CA ALA A 57 6.29 -3.12 23.41
C ALA A 57 6.01 -4.61 23.70
N THR A 58 5.67 -4.94 24.96
CA THR A 58 5.25 -6.29 25.33
C THR A 58 3.97 -6.71 24.58
N GLN A 59 2.95 -5.84 24.50
CA GLN A 59 1.73 -6.16 23.74
C GLN A 59 2.01 -6.40 22.24
N GLN A 60 2.95 -5.67 21.64
CA GLN A 60 3.37 -5.90 20.26
C GLN A 60 4.02 -7.26 20.09
N GLU A 61 4.97 -7.62 20.96
CA GLU A 61 5.64 -8.93 20.94
C GLU A 61 4.64 -10.08 21.14
N GLU A 62 3.67 -9.93 22.06
CA GLU A 62 2.62 -10.91 22.29
C GLU A 62 1.71 -11.07 21.06
N PHE A 63 1.32 -9.97 20.42
CA PHE A 63 0.53 -10.00 19.20
C PHE A 63 1.29 -10.68 18.06
N GLU A 64 2.55 -10.32 17.84
CA GLU A 64 3.41 -10.95 16.82
C GLU A 64 3.56 -12.45 17.05
N LYS A 65 3.79 -12.87 18.29
CA LYS A 65 3.86 -14.29 18.66
C LYS A 65 2.55 -15.00 18.39
N LYS A 66 1.41 -14.39 18.74
CA LYS A 66 0.08 -14.96 18.49
C LYS A 66 -0.20 -15.14 17.00
N VAL A 67 0.15 -14.15 16.18
CA VAL A 67 0.04 -14.24 14.72
C VAL A 67 0.94 -15.34 14.17
N ARG A 68 2.20 -15.42 14.61
CA ARG A 68 3.14 -16.46 14.18
C ARG A 68 2.61 -17.86 14.48
N GLN A 69 2.21 -18.11 15.72
CA GLN A 69 1.64 -19.39 16.13
C GLN A 69 0.41 -19.74 15.31
N ALA A 70 -0.50 -18.78 15.10
CA ALA A 70 -1.68 -19.04 14.31
C ALA A 70 -1.38 -19.31 12.82
N VAL A 71 -0.26 -18.81 12.28
CA VAL A 71 0.22 -19.13 10.92
C VAL A 71 0.81 -20.54 10.86
N GLU A 72 1.59 -20.93 11.88
CA GLU A 72 2.12 -22.29 12.02
C GLU A 72 0.99 -23.32 12.16
N ASP A 73 -0.05 -23.00 12.93
CA ASP A 73 -1.26 -23.83 13.08
C ASP A 73 -2.05 -23.97 11.77
N GLU A 74 -1.94 -23.00 10.85
CA GLU A 74 -2.51 -23.08 9.49
C GLU A 74 -1.65 -23.89 8.52
N GLY A 75 -0.52 -24.43 8.99
CA GLY A 75 0.34 -25.33 8.24
C GLY A 75 1.50 -24.66 7.51
N TYR A 76 1.73 -23.36 7.74
CA TYR A 76 2.89 -22.66 7.17
C TYR A 76 4.00 -22.49 8.22
N ASP A 77 5.16 -23.08 7.96
CA ASP A 77 6.35 -22.93 8.80
C ASP A 77 7.02 -21.58 8.53
N VAL A 78 6.88 -20.66 9.51
CA VAL A 78 7.37 -19.29 9.40
C VAL A 78 8.89 -19.23 9.37
N GLU A 79 9.57 -20.07 10.15
CA GLU A 79 11.04 -20.07 10.23
C GLU A 79 11.66 -20.63 8.95
N GLN A 80 11.13 -21.75 8.46
CA GLN A 80 11.56 -22.33 7.19
C GLN A 80 11.28 -21.41 6.01
N GLY A 81 10.11 -20.77 5.98
CA GLY A 81 9.80 -19.80 4.93
C GLY A 81 10.73 -18.61 4.92
N GLN A 82 11.10 -18.10 6.11
CA GLN A 82 12.10 -17.03 6.21
C GLN A 82 13.48 -17.48 5.70
N GLN A 83 13.91 -18.70 6.02
CA GLN A 83 15.16 -19.26 5.50
C GLN A 83 15.14 -19.37 3.97
N ARG A 84 14.06 -19.91 3.38
CA ARG A 84 13.89 -20.00 1.92
C ARG A 84 13.99 -18.63 1.24
N VAL A 85 13.31 -17.61 1.78
CA VAL A 85 13.38 -16.24 1.26
C VAL A 85 14.81 -15.69 1.30
N GLN A 86 15.54 -15.91 2.40
CA GLN A 86 16.93 -15.46 2.54
C GLN A 86 17.86 -16.15 1.54
N GLU A 87 17.75 -17.47 1.39
CA GLU A 87 18.54 -18.24 0.43
C GLU A 87 18.29 -17.79 -1.02
N LEU A 88 17.02 -17.59 -1.39
CA LEU A 88 16.65 -17.10 -2.72
C LEU A 88 17.19 -15.69 -2.96
N ALA A 89 17.14 -14.81 -1.96
CA ALA A 89 17.72 -13.46 -2.04
C ALA A 89 19.25 -13.50 -2.23
N GLN A 90 19.94 -14.36 -1.48
CA GLN A 90 21.39 -14.54 -1.61
C GLN A 90 21.78 -15.06 -3.00
N LYS A 91 21.06 -16.07 -3.52
CA LYS A 91 21.26 -16.59 -4.89
C LYS A 91 21.08 -15.49 -5.94
N MET A 92 20.07 -14.64 -5.81
CA MET A 92 19.87 -13.52 -6.74
C MET A 92 20.99 -12.48 -6.66
N GLN A 93 21.54 -12.25 -5.47
CA GLN A 93 22.59 -11.25 -5.23
C GLN A 93 23.99 -11.73 -5.64
N SER A 94 24.26 -13.04 -5.62
CA SER A 94 25.59 -13.57 -5.91
C SER A 94 26.07 -13.25 -7.33
N GLY A 95 25.13 -13.10 -8.27
CA GLY A 95 25.45 -12.75 -9.66
C GLY A 95 25.93 -13.93 -10.51
N ASP A 96 25.97 -15.14 -9.93
CA ASP A 96 26.48 -16.36 -10.59
C ASP A 96 25.41 -17.11 -11.40
N LEU A 97 24.17 -16.62 -11.39
CA LEU A 97 23.04 -17.26 -12.06
C LEU A 97 22.98 -16.91 -13.54
N ASP A 98 22.83 -17.91 -14.39
CA ASP A 98 22.45 -17.69 -15.78
C ASP A 98 20.99 -17.16 -15.89
N GLN A 99 20.56 -16.83 -17.11
CA GLN A 99 19.22 -16.25 -17.31
C GLN A 99 18.08 -17.21 -16.92
N SER A 100 18.27 -18.51 -17.15
CA SER A 100 17.27 -19.55 -16.82
C SER A 100 17.21 -19.77 -15.31
N GLU A 101 18.36 -19.88 -14.66
CA GLU A 101 18.47 -20.03 -13.21
C GLU A 101 17.92 -18.81 -12.47
N ARG A 102 18.25 -17.61 -12.94
CA ARG A 102 17.69 -16.36 -12.40
C ARG A 102 16.17 -16.34 -12.50
N LYS A 103 15.61 -16.81 -13.63
CA LYS A 103 14.16 -16.91 -13.80
C LYS A 103 13.53 -17.91 -12.83
N ALA A 104 14.15 -19.07 -12.64
CA ALA A 104 13.68 -20.08 -11.68
C ALA A 104 13.69 -19.54 -10.25
N VAL A 105 14.80 -18.94 -9.81
CA VAL A 105 14.91 -18.34 -8.47
C VAL A 105 13.86 -17.24 -8.26
N MET A 106 13.59 -16.41 -9.29
CA MET A 106 12.51 -15.42 -9.21
C MET A 106 11.12 -16.05 -9.09
N GLN A 107 10.86 -17.18 -9.77
CA GLN A 107 9.59 -17.90 -9.66
C GLN A 107 9.41 -18.50 -8.26
N ASP A 108 10.44 -19.14 -7.73
CA ASP A 108 10.41 -19.71 -6.37
C ASP A 108 10.19 -18.61 -5.32
N PHE A 109 10.86 -17.46 -5.48
CA PHE A 109 10.67 -16.33 -4.58
C PHE A 109 9.24 -15.77 -4.62
N GLN A 110 8.64 -15.71 -5.81
CA GLN A 110 7.25 -15.28 -5.96
C GLN A 110 6.28 -16.27 -5.33
N ALA A 111 6.50 -17.58 -5.53
CA ALA A 111 5.69 -18.64 -4.93
C ALA A 111 5.75 -18.61 -3.40
N GLU A 112 6.94 -18.52 -2.83
CA GLU A 112 7.15 -18.42 -1.37
C GLU A 112 6.44 -17.19 -0.79
N ARG A 113 6.59 -16.03 -1.44
CA ARG A 113 5.93 -14.80 -1.01
C ARG A 113 4.41 -14.92 -1.06
N GLN A 114 3.88 -15.59 -2.09
CA GLN A 114 2.44 -15.82 -2.24
C GLN A 114 1.92 -16.70 -1.11
N GLU A 115 2.58 -17.82 -0.83
CA GLU A 115 2.21 -18.75 0.23
C GLU A 115 2.20 -18.07 1.61
N MET A 116 3.27 -17.37 1.95
CA MET A 116 3.37 -16.59 3.19
C MET A 116 2.24 -15.56 3.30
N THR A 117 1.93 -14.85 2.21
CA THR A 117 0.88 -13.83 2.20
C THR A 117 -0.50 -14.46 2.38
N GLN A 118 -0.77 -15.60 1.74
CA GLN A 118 -2.03 -16.33 1.88
C GLN A 118 -2.23 -16.84 3.31
N ALA A 119 -1.20 -17.46 3.90
CA ALA A 119 -1.24 -17.95 5.27
C ALA A 119 -1.50 -16.81 6.27
N ARG A 120 -0.75 -15.70 6.14
CA ARG A 120 -0.96 -14.50 6.97
C ARG A 120 -2.36 -13.93 6.81
N ASN A 121 -2.86 -13.79 5.59
CA ASN A 121 -4.19 -13.23 5.34
C ASN A 121 -5.29 -14.09 5.94
N LYS A 122 -5.17 -15.42 5.88
CA LYS A 122 -6.13 -16.34 6.50
C LYS A 122 -6.15 -16.18 8.01
N VAL A 123 -4.98 -16.08 8.64
CA VAL A 123 -4.84 -15.89 10.09
C VAL A 123 -5.35 -14.53 10.55
N MET A 124 -5.09 -13.47 9.79
CA MET A 124 -5.58 -12.12 10.11
C MET A 124 -7.10 -11.99 10.07
N GLN A 125 -7.81 -12.96 9.47
CA GLN A 125 -9.27 -13.04 9.48
C GLN A 125 -9.82 -13.81 10.68
N LYS A 126 -8.96 -14.45 11.50
CA LYS A 126 -9.39 -15.16 12.70
C LYS A 126 -9.86 -14.17 13.78
N PRO A 127 -11.01 -14.40 14.42
CA PRO A 127 -11.56 -13.47 15.41
C PRO A 127 -10.59 -13.14 16.55
N GLU A 128 -9.85 -14.14 17.06
CA GLU A 128 -8.91 -13.93 18.16
C GLU A 128 -7.68 -13.07 17.77
N ILE A 129 -7.32 -13.06 16.48
CA ILE A 129 -6.25 -12.21 15.94
C ILE A 129 -6.78 -10.81 15.71
N GLN A 130 -7.98 -10.67 15.14
CA GLN A 130 -8.63 -9.38 14.95
C GLN A 130 -8.83 -8.65 16.28
N SER A 131 -9.35 -9.35 17.30
CA SER A 131 -9.56 -8.78 18.63
C SER A 131 -8.24 -8.35 19.29
N ALA A 132 -7.18 -9.18 19.19
CA ALA A 132 -5.87 -8.81 19.73
C ALA A 132 -5.26 -7.61 19.00
N GLY A 133 -5.42 -7.53 17.67
CA GLY A 133 -4.97 -6.40 16.87
C GLY A 133 -5.72 -5.11 17.18
N GLN A 134 -7.05 -5.19 17.38
CA GLN A 134 -7.87 -4.05 17.80
C GLN A 134 -7.45 -3.53 19.17
N GLN A 135 -7.27 -4.43 20.15
CA GLN A 135 -6.80 -4.06 21.48
C GLN A 135 -5.45 -3.34 21.43
N LEU A 136 -4.48 -3.91 20.72
CA LEU A 136 -3.16 -3.28 20.56
C LEU A 136 -3.25 -1.90 19.89
N GLN A 137 -4.11 -1.75 18.87
CA GLN A 137 -4.33 -0.47 18.20
C GLN A 137 -4.95 0.56 19.14
N GLU A 138 -5.96 0.18 19.92
CA GLU A 138 -6.65 1.05 20.88
C GLU A 138 -5.70 1.50 21.99
N ASP A 139 -4.93 0.57 22.56
CA ASP A 139 -3.96 0.85 23.61
C ASP A 139 -2.84 1.77 23.12
N THR A 140 -2.34 1.52 21.91
CA THR A 140 -1.33 2.37 21.26
C THR A 140 -1.88 3.78 21.04
N LEU A 141 -3.11 3.91 20.52
CA LEU A 141 -3.73 5.20 20.29
C LEU A 141 -3.98 5.96 21.60
N ALA A 142 -4.45 5.28 22.64
CA ALA A 142 -4.67 5.86 23.95
C ALA A 142 -3.35 6.40 24.54
N ALA A 143 -2.28 5.63 24.43
CA ALA A 143 -0.96 6.05 24.89
C ALA A 143 -0.41 7.24 24.09
N MET A 144 -0.57 7.24 22.76
CA MET A 144 -0.16 8.38 21.92
C MET A 144 -0.90 9.67 22.32
N LYS A 145 -2.22 9.59 22.54
CA LYS A 145 -3.03 10.73 23.02
C LYS A 145 -2.61 11.21 24.40
N LYS A 146 -2.27 10.29 25.29
CA LYS A 146 -1.79 10.61 26.65
C LYS A 146 -0.41 11.27 26.62
N GLN A 147 0.47 10.82 25.72
CA GLN A 147 1.83 11.32 25.62
C GLN A 147 1.93 12.65 24.87
N ASN A 148 1.10 12.83 23.84
CA ASN A 148 1.08 14.04 23.03
C ASN A 148 -0.35 14.54 22.83
N SER A 149 -0.63 15.72 23.38
CA SER A 149 -1.96 16.36 23.33
C SER A 149 -2.44 16.65 21.91
N ASN A 150 -1.52 16.83 20.96
CA ASN A 150 -1.85 17.17 19.57
C ASN A 150 -2.11 15.92 18.72
N THR A 151 -2.00 14.72 19.29
CA THR A 151 -2.23 13.46 18.55
C THR A 151 -3.64 13.41 17.97
N GLN A 152 -4.65 13.81 18.76
CA GLN A 152 -6.04 13.78 18.31
C GLN A 152 -6.25 14.73 17.13
N ASP A 153 -5.84 15.99 17.27
CA ASP A 153 -5.95 16.99 16.21
C ASP A 153 -5.25 16.53 14.92
N LEU A 154 -4.07 15.93 15.05
CA LEU A 154 -3.32 15.47 13.89
C LEU A 154 -4.01 14.31 13.16
N LEU A 155 -4.67 13.41 13.88
CA LEU A 155 -5.47 12.34 13.29
C LEU A 155 -6.69 12.91 12.55
N ASP A 156 -7.41 13.83 13.19
CA ASP A 156 -8.61 14.46 12.61
C ASP A 156 -8.26 15.26 11.32
N GLU A 157 -7.12 15.96 11.34
CA GLU A 157 -6.59 16.66 10.17
C GLU A 157 -6.19 15.68 9.05
N MET A 158 -5.59 14.54 9.39
CA MET A 158 -5.23 13.52 8.39
C MET A 158 -6.46 12.88 7.74
N ASP A 159 -7.52 12.62 8.50
CA ASP A 159 -8.79 12.09 7.98
C ASP A 159 -9.48 13.10 7.06
N SER A 160 -9.42 14.39 7.43
CA SER A 160 -9.92 15.48 6.59
C SER A 160 -9.15 15.58 5.27
N LEU A 161 -7.81 15.57 5.33
CA LEU A 161 -6.94 15.59 4.15
C LEU A 161 -7.17 14.38 3.23
N ARG A 162 -7.36 13.19 3.81
CA ARG A 162 -7.66 11.98 3.05
C ARG A 162 -8.98 12.10 2.29
N SER A 163 -10.01 12.63 2.96
CA SER A 163 -11.33 12.85 2.36
C SER A 163 -11.27 13.85 1.21
N GLU A 164 -10.50 14.93 1.39
CA GLU A 164 -10.30 15.95 0.36
C GLU A 164 -9.46 15.45 -0.83
N LEU A 165 -8.44 14.62 -0.57
CA LEU A 165 -7.68 13.95 -1.63
C LEU A 165 -8.55 12.99 -2.44
N GLN A 166 -9.44 12.25 -1.77
CA GLN A 166 -10.34 11.32 -2.44
C GLN A 166 -11.39 12.03 -3.31
N SER A 167 -11.86 13.22 -2.92
CA SER A 167 -12.81 14.00 -3.73
C SER A 167 -12.15 14.66 -4.95
N LYS A 168 -10.87 15.01 -4.85
CA LYS A 168 -10.11 15.67 -5.92
C LYS A 168 -9.43 14.69 -6.89
N MET A 169 -9.19 13.44 -6.49
CA MET A 169 -8.72 12.43 -7.44
C MET A 169 -9.86 11.94 -8.32
N PRO A 170 -9.83 12.16 -9.65
CA PRO A 170 -10.82 11.57 -10.54
C PRO A 170 -10.77 10.05 -10.38
N GLN A 171 -11.93 9.42 -10.21
CA GLN A 171 -12.08 7.97 -10.27
C GLN A 171 -11.68 7.49 -11.67
N SER A 172 -10.38 7.29 -11.89
CA SER A 172 -9.81 6.61 -13.04
C SER A 172 -10.14 5.12 -12.94
N GLY A 173 -11.41 4.76 -13.07
CA GLY A 173 -11.89 3.44 -12.66
C GLY A 173 -13.32 3.09 -13.04
N GLN A 174 -13.83 3.59 -14.17
CA GLN A 174 -14.88 2.89 -14.91
C GLN A 174 -14.33 2.58 -16.30
N ALA A 175 -13.74 1.39 -16.44
CA ALA A 175 -13.47 0.84 -17.75
C ALA A 175 -14.81 0.69 -18.50
N PRO A 176 -14.95 1.20 -19.73
CA PRO A 176 -16.11 0.88 -20.55
C PRO A 176 -16.15 -0.63 -20.74
N ALA A 177 -17.33 -1.23 -20.51
CA ALA A 177 -17.53 -2.65 -20.68
C ALA A 177 -17.10 -3.09 -22.10
N PRO A 178 -16.25 -4.12 -22.25
CA PRO A 178 -15.90 -4.65 -23.57
C PRO A 178 -17.13 -5.41 -24.10
N GLY A 179 -17.93 -4.79 -24.97
CA GLY A 179 -19.10 -5.51 -25.48
C GLY A 179 -20.10 -4.80 -26.39
N GLN A 180 -19.80 -3.65 -26.99
CA GLN A 180 -20.69 -3.08 -28.03
C GLN A 180 -19.92 -2.87 -29.33
N SER A 181 -19.81 -3.94 -30.11
CA SER A 181 -19.64 -3.84 -31.56
C SER A 181 -20.94 -3.32 -32.16
N PRO A 182 -20.95 -2.20 -32.91
CA PRO A 182 -22.07 -1.85 -33.76
C PRO A 182 -22.09 -2.84 -34.93
N GLY A 183 -23.21 -3.55 -35.08
CA GLY A 183 -23.45 -4.48 -36.16
C GLY A 183 -23.40 -3.79 -37.52
N SER A 184 -22.81 -4.49 -38.48
CA SER A 184 -22.90 -4.22 -39.91
C SER A 184 -24.31 -4.56 -40.42
N GLY A 185 -24.97 -3.56 -41.00
CA GLY A 185 -26.10 -3.69 -41.91
C GLY A 185 -25.80 -2.90 -43.18
#